data_AF-A0A438W0L2-F1
#
_entry.id   AF-A0A438W0L2-F1
#
_cell.length_a   1.000
_cell.length_b   1.000
_cell.length_c   1.000
_cell.angle_alpha   90.00
_cell.angle_beta   90.00
_cell.angle_gamma   90.00
#
_symmetry.space_group_name_H-M   'P 1'
#
loop_
_entity.id
_entity.type
_entity.pdbx_description
1 polymer ?
#
loop_
_entity_poly.entity_id
_entity_poly.type
_entity_poly.pdbx_seq_one_letter_code
_entity_poly.pdbx_strand_id
1 'polypeptide(L)' 'MQIIGASLVFLCNEKCEVLEDYGVVFDEKIVEVGDYQSLTLKYPHLKAQFFENSVLLPA' A
#
# COMPACT_ATOMS: atom_id res chain seq x y z
N MET A 1 9.82 -2.26 -9.33
CA MET A 1 9.05 -2.57 -8.09
C MET A 1 9.30 -1.52 -7.02
N GLN A 2 8.25 -1.05 -6.34
CA GLN A 2 8.28 -0.01 -5.30
C GLN A 2 7.17 -0.26 -4.26
N ILE A 3 7.26 0.39 -3.10
CA ILE A 3 6.21 0.38 -2.07
C ILE A 3 5.66 1.79 -1.89
N ILE A 4 4.34 1.94 -1.96
CA ILE A 4 3.63 3.14 -1.50
C ILE A 4 2.65 2.73 -0.39
N GLY A 5 2.60 3.51 0.69
CA GLY A 5 1.61 3.36 1.75
C GLY A 5 0.97 4.68 2.10
N ALA A 6 -0.17 4.63 2.77
CA ALA A 6 -0.87 5.81 3.23
C ALA A 6 -1.63 5.51 4.53
N SER A 7 -2.03 6.56 5.25
CA SER A 7 -2.85 6.41 6.46
C SER A 7 -4.17 5.68 6.18
N LEU A 8 -4.74 5.84 4.99
CA LEU A 8 -5.92 5.09 4.55
C LEU A 8 -5.70 4.52 3.15
N VAL A 9 -6.01 3.25 2.95
CA VAL A 9 -6.00 2.58 1.65
C VAL A 9 -7.40 2.07 1.34
N PHE A 10 -7.98 2.56 0.25
CA PHE A 10 -9.29 2.13 -0.25
C PHE A 10 -9.10 1.01 -1.27
N LEU A 11 -9.60 -0.19 -0.96
CA LEU A 11 -9.60 -1.31 -1.88
C LEU A 11 -10.93 -1.36 -2.64
N CYS A 12 -10.88 -1.26 -3.96
CA CYS A 12 -12.04 -1.51 -4.83
C CYS A 12 -12.32 -3.02 -4.99
N ASN A 13 -12.22 -3.78 -3.90
CA ASN A 13 -12.66 -5.17 -3.84
C ASN A 13 -14.18 -5.23 -3.59
N GLU A 14 -14.77 -6.43 -3.61
CA GLU A 14 -16.22 -6.60 -3.46
C GLU A 14 -16.80 -6.03 -2.15
N LYS A 15 -15.93 -5.78 -1.16
CA LYS A 15 -16.31 -5.28 0.17
C LYS A 15 -16.05 -3.79 0.35
N CYS A 16 -15.42 -3.11 -0.61
CA CYS A 16 -15.01 -1.71 -0.50
C CYS A 16 -14.25 -1.42 0.80
N GLU A 17 -13.28 -2.28 1.14
CA GLU A 17 -12.54 -2.18 2.39
C GLU A 17 -11.68 -0.90 2.46
N VAL A 18 -11.67 -0.27 3.63
CA VAL A 18 -10.77 0.83 3.98
C VAL A 18 -9.82 0.32 5.05
N LEU A 19 -8.53 0.34 4.75
CA LEU A 19 -7.47 -0.20 5.60
C LEU A 19 -6.59 0.93 6.14
N GLU A 20 -6.25 0.87 7.42
CA GLU A 20 -5.41 1.87 8.10
C GLU A 20 -3.93 1.46 8.06
N ASP A 21 -3.04 2.41 7.77
CA ASP A 21 -1.58 2.23 7.71
C ASP A 21 -1.10 1.10 6.76
N TYR A 22 -1.87 0.88 5.69
CA TYR A 22 -1.57 -0.12 4.66
C TYR A 22 -0.76 0.46 3.50
N GLY A 23 -0.23 -0.44 2.68
CA GLY A 23 0.46 -0.10 1.45
C GLY A 23 0.35 -1.18 0.38
N VAL A 24 0.98 -0.86 -0.75
CA VAL A 24 0.95 -1.66 -1.97
C VAL A 24 2.36 -1.79 -2.51
N VAL A 25 2.78 -3.03 -2.76
CA VAL A 25 3.97 -3.36 -3.57
C VAL A 25 3.54 -3.43 -5.02
N PHE A 26 4.16 -2.63 -5.89
CA PHE A 26 3.76 -2.58 -7.29
C PHE A 26 4.95 -2.37 -8.23
N ASP A 27 4.74 -2.71 -9.49
CA ASP A 27 5.56 -2.26 -10.61
C ASP A 27 4.63 -1.82 -11.75
N GLU A 28 4.49 -2.59 -12.83
CA GLU A 28 3.40 -2.40 -13.80
C GLU A 28 2.03 -2.84 -13.25
N LYS A 29 2.04 -3.73 -12.25
CA LYS A 29 0.85 -4.27 -11.60
C LYS A 29 1.05 -4.29 -10.09
N ILE A 30 -0.06 -4.33 -9.37
CA ILE A 30 -0.06 -4.61 -7.94
C ILE A 30 0.41 -6.06 -7.74
N VAL A 31 1.43 -6.22 -6.90
CA VAL A 31 1.99 -7.52 -6.52
C VAL A 31 1.42 -7.96 -5.19
N GLU A 32 1.35 -7.05 -4.22
CA GLU A 32 0.89 -7.34 -2.87
C GLU A 32 0.28 -6.10 -2.21
N VAL A 33 -0.76 -6.31 -1.42
CA VAL A 33 -1.38 -5.31 -0.54
C VAL A 33 -1.27 -5.82 0.88
N GLY A 34 -0.83 -4.97 1.81
CA GLY A 34 -0.58 -5.38 3.19
C GLY A 34 -0.27 -4.20 4.10
N ASP A 35 -0.16 -4.48 5.40
CA ASP A 35 0.35 -3.53 6.39
C ASP A 35 1.70 -2.96 5.94
N TYR A 36 1.84 -1.63 5.95
CA TYR A 36 2.99 -0.97 5.36
C TYR A 36 4.30 -1.40 6.04
N GLN A 37 4.31 -1.51 7.37
CA GLN A 37 5.50 -1.93 8.11
C GLN A 37 5.93 -3.35 7.71
N SER A 38 4.97 -4.27 7.67
CA SER A 38 5.18 -5.65 7.25
C SER A 38 5.74 -5.75 5.82
N LEU A 39 5.24 -4.93 4.89
CA LEU A 39 5.75 -4.86 3.52
C LEU A 39 7.20 -4.34 3.46
N THR A 40 7.53 -3.30 4.24
CA THR A 40 8.92 -2.78 4.28
C THR A 40 9.91 -3.77 4.88
N LEU A 41 9.49 -4.57 5.88
CA LEU A 41 10.31 -5.64 6.44
C LEU A 41 10.50 -6.81 5.46
N LYS A 42 9.45 -7.16 4.71
CA LYS A 42 9.47 -8.22 3.70
C LYS A 42 10.30 -7.84 2.46
N TYR A 43 10.31 -6.56 2.09
CA TYR A 43 10.99 -6.03 0.92
C TYR A 43 11.96 -4.88 1.25
N PRO A 44 13.01 -5.13 2.06
CA PRO A 44 13.84 -4.08 2.65
C PRO A 44 14.70 -3.31 1.62
N HIS A 45 14.82 -3.84 0.40
CA HIS A 45 15.62 -3.27 -0.67
C HIS A 45 14.80 -2.41 -1.64
N LEU A 46 13.47 -2.41 -1.52
CA LEU A 46 12.61 -1.59 -2.38
C LEU A 46 12.54 -0.16 -1.87
N LYS A 47 12.45 0.81 -2.80
CA LYS A 47 12.11 2.18 -2.45
C LYS A 47 10.69 2.19 -1.86
N ALA A 48 10.57 2.72 -0.65
CA ALA A 48 9.32 2.81 0.08
C ALA A 48 8.99 4.27 0.42
N GLN A 49 7.72 4.63 0.29
CA GLN A 49 7.22 5.94 0.71
C GLN A 49 5.87 5.78 1.41
N PHE A 50 5.70 6.47 2.53
CA PHE A 50 4.44 6.55 3.24
C PHE A 50 3.89 7.97 3.18
N PHE A 51 2.60 8.09 2.93
CA PHE A 51 1.88 9.36 2.89
C PHE A 51 0.96 9.47 4.11
N GLU A 52 1.43 10.20 5.13
CA GLU A 52 0.61 10.51 6.31
C GLU A 52 -0.60 11.39 5.93
N ASN A 53 -1.70 11.22 6.66
CA ASN A 53 -2.95 11.98 6.50
C ASN A 53 -3.48 11.99 5.06
N SER A 54 -3.23 10.91 4.31
CA SER A 54 -3.55 10.77 2.89
C SER A 54 -4.33 9.49 2.63
N VAL A 55 -5.09 9.47 1.53
CA VAL A 55 -5.83 8.30 1.05
C VAL A 55 -5.20 7.79 -0.24
N LEU A 56 -4.88 6.49 -0.27
CA LEU A 56 -4.52 5.77 -1.48
C LEU A 56 -5.75 5.06 -2.04
N LEU A 57 -6.07 5.29 -3.31
CA LEU A 57 -7.21 4.70 -3.99
C LEU A 57 -6.89 4.42 -5.47
N PRO A 58 -7.55 3.44 -6.10
CA PRO A 58 -7.53 3.30 -7.56
C PRO A 58 -8.11 4.54 -8.23
N ALA A 59 -7.53 4.92 -9.37
CA ALA A 59 -8.00 6.03 -10.20
C ALA A 59 -9.23 5.65 -11.04
#